data_AF-A0A2P2IIY8-F1
#
_entry.id   AF-A0A2P2IIY8-F1
#
_cell.length_a   1.000
_cell.length_b   1.000
_cell.length_c   1.000
_cell.angle_alpha   90.00
_cell.angle_beta   90.00
_cell.angle_gamma   90.00
#
_symmetry.space_group_name_H-M   'P 1'
#
loop_
_entity.id
_entity.type
_entity.pdbx_description
1 polymer ?
#
loop_
_entity_poly.entity_id
_entity_poly.type
_entity_poly.pdbx_seq_one_letter_code
_entity_poly.pdbx_strand_id
1 'polypeptide(L)'
;MVAQGFTIDLNKPLVFQVGHLGEAYEEWVHQPIVSKEGPRFFQNDVLEFLTRTVWWAIPTIWLPVVCYCISMSVRMGHTLLEVASMVVFGIFVWTLLEYGLHRFLFHIKTKTYWWNTIHYLLHGCHHKHPMDGLRLVFPPAATAILLVPVC
;
A
#
# COMPACT_ATOMS: atom_id res chain seq x y z
N MET A 1 -24.90 30.13 -6.80
CA MET A 1 -23.58 29.98 -7.45
C MET A 1 -23.00 28.67 -6.94
N VAL A 2 -22.98 27.62 -7.77
CA VAL A 2 -22.35 26.34 -7.38
C VAL A 2 -20.85 26.60 -7.37
N ALA A 3 -20.19 26.45 -6.22
CA ALA A 3 -18.74 26.55 -6.14
C ALA A 3 -18.15 25.56 -7.16
N GLN A 4 -17.38 26.05 -8.13
CA GLN A 4 -16.64 25.17 -9.04
C GLN A 4 -15.70 24.32 -8.18
N GLY A 5 -15.97 23.01 -8.11
CA GLY A 5 -15.14 22.08 -7.35
C GLY A 5 -13.71 22.06 -7.89
N PHE A 6 -12.73 21.83 -7.02
CA PHE A 6 -11.34 21.67 -7.43
C PHE A 6 -11.22 20.53 -8.45
N THR A 7 -10.49 20.76 -9.55
CA THR A 7 -10.28 19.78 -10.62
C THR A 7 -8.82 19.34 -10.64
N ILE A 8 -8.59 18.03 -10.75
CA ILE A 8 -7.25 17.42 -10.79
C ILE A 8 -6.63 17.61 -12.17
N ASP A 9 -5.37 18.08 -12.21
CA ASP A 9 -4.55 18.10 -13.41
C ASP A 9 -3.66 16.84 -13.45
N LEU A 10 -4.01 15.91 -14.33
CA LEU A 10 -3.29 14.63 -14.50
C LEU A 10 -1.88 14.79 -15.09
N ASN A 11 -1.55 15.95 -15.67
CA ASN A 11 -0.21 16.23 -16.18
C ASN A 11 0.75 16.72 -15.08
N LYS A 12 0.25 16.91 -13.85
CA LYS A 12 1.02 17.36 -12.70
C LYS A 12 1.07 16.29 -11.61
N PRO A 13 2.06 16.36 -10.70
CA PRO A 13 2.15 15.45 -9.56
C PRO A 13 0.88 15.43 -8.71
N LEU A 14 0.32 14.24 -8.46
CA LEU A 14 -1.04 14.09 -7.93
C LEU A 14 -1.18 14.16 -6.41
N VAL A 15 -0.15 13.75 -5.65
CA VAL A 15 -0.28 13.49 -4.20
C VAL A 15 -0.80 14.70 -3.42
N PHE A 16 -0.31 15.90 -3.72
CA PHE A 16 -0.76 17.12 -3.04
C PHE A 16 -1.98 17.78 -3.69
N GLN A 17 -2.41 17.32 -4.87
CA GLN A 17 -3.64 17.78 -5.52
C GLN A 17 -4.87 17.08 -4.93
N VAL A 18 -4.81 15.77 -4.68
CA VAL A 18 -5.97 14.97 -4.23
C VAL A 18 -6.55 15.43 -2.89
N GLY A 19 -5.73 16.02 -2.02
CA GLY A 19 -6.21 16.60 -0.77
C GLY A 19 -7.23 17.74 -0.96
N HIS A 20 -7.15 18.48 -2.07
CA HIS A 20 -8.05 19.60 -2.36
C HIS A 20 -9.45 19.16 -2.82
N LEU A 21 -9.64 17.88 -3.14
CA LEU A 21 -10.95 17.34 -3.54
C LEU A 21 -11.96 17.32 -2.38
N GLY A 22 -11.49 17.36 -1.13
CA GLY A 22 -12.36 17.37 0.05
C GLY A 22 -13.32 16.18 0.05
N GLU A 23 -14.63 16.46 0.07
CA GLU A 23 -15.68 15.43 0.06
C GLU A 23 -15.84 14.71 -1.27
N ALA A 24 -15.43 15.33 -2.39
CA ALA A 24 -15.52 14.72 -3.72
C ALA A 24 -14.46 13.64 -3.97
N TYR A 25 -13.46 13.53 -3.08
CA TYR A 25 -12.36 12.59 -3.20
C TYR A 25 -12.84 11.14 -3.26
N GLU A 26 -13.81 10.78 -2.43
CA GLU A 26 -14.22 9.39 -2.29
C GLU A 26 -14.89 8.85 -3.55
N GLU A 27 -15.71 9.67 -4.21
CA GLU A 27 -16.26 9.31 -5.51
C GLU A 27 -15.17 9.30 -6.58
N TRP A 28 -14.32 10.33 -6.60
CA TRP A 28 -13.28 10.48 -7.61
C TRP A 28 -12.25 9.34 -7.62
N VAL A 29 -11.82 8.86 -6.46
CA VAL A 29 -10.75 7.85 -6.32
C VAL A 29 -11.20 6.47 -6.81
N HIS A 30 -12.50 6.17 -6.69
CA HIS A 30 -13.10 4.91 -7.11
C HIS A 30 -13.57 4.89 -8.58
N GLN A 31 -13.29 5.95 -9.35
CA GLN A 31 -13.51 5.99 -10.80
C GLN A 31 -12.21 5.62 -11.55
N PRO A 32 -12.00 4.36 -11.95
CA PRO A 32 -10.71 3.88 -12.45
C PRO A 32 -10.34 4.50 -13.80
N ILE A 33 -9.06 4.81 -13.96
CA ILE A 33 -8.43 5.16 -15.23
C ILE A 33 -7.63 3.94 -15.68
N VAL A 34 -8.13 3.27 -16.72
CA VAL A 34 -7.50 2.05 -17.25
C VAL A 34 -6.37 2.44 -18.20
N SER A 35 -5.16 2.61 -17.65
CA SER A 35 -3.93 2.86 -18.40
C SER A 35 -2.76 2.11 -17.77
N LYS A 36 -1.85 1.61 -18.60
CA LYS A 36 -0.57 1.04 -18.13
C LYS A 36 0.41 2.12 -17.65
N GLU A 37 0.25 3.34 -18.15
CA GLU A 37 1.04 4.48 -17.72
C GLU A 37 0.46 5.02 -16.42
N GLY A 38 1.28 4.95 -15.36
CA GLY A 38 0.93 5.49 -14.05
C GLY A 38 1.14 7.00 -13.96
N PRO A 39 0.39 7.70 -13.10
CA PRO A 39 0.59 9.13 -12.89
C PRO A 39 1.92 9.40 -12.19
N ARG A 40 2.36 10.66 -12.22
CA ARG A 40 3.45 11.13 -11.37
C ARG A 40 2.90 11.49 -9.98
N PHE A 41 3.56 11.05 -8.91
CA PHE A 41 3.15 11.34 -7.53
C PHE A 41 3.80 12.62 -7.02
N PHE A 42 5.11 12.76 -7.22
CA PHE A 42 5.90 13.87 -6.68
C PHE A 42 6.69 14.60 -7.77
N GLN A 43 6.90 15.91 -7.57
CA GLN A 43 7.85 16.68 -8.37
C GLN A 43 9.28 16.11 -8.21
N ASN A 44 9.66 15.76 -6.98
CA ASN A 44 10.98 15.28 -6.62
C ASN A 44 11.20 13.82 -7.08
N ASP A 45 12.30 13.57 -7.82
CA ASP A 45 12.60 12.26 -8.40
C ASP A 45 12.92 11.18 -7.34
N VAL A 46 13.49 11.55 -6.19
CA VAL A 46 13.79 10.61 -5.11
C VAL A 46 12.49 10.12 -4.45
N LEU A 47 11.58 11.03 -4.14
CA LEU A 47 10.27 10.66 -3.59
C LEU A 47 9.44 9.85 -4.60
N GLU A 48 9.51 10.22 -5.88
CA GLU A 48 8.86 9.46 -6.96
C GLU A 48 9.43 8.03 -7.05
N PHE A 49 10.76 7.88 -6.99
CA PHE A 49 11.43 6.58 -7.01
C PHE A 49 10.98 5.69 -5.85
N LEU A 50 10.87 6.24 -4.63
CA LEU A 50 10.41 5.50 -3.44
C LEU A 50 8.96 5.02 -3.55
N THR A 51 8.16 5.58 -4.45
CA THR A 51 6.76 5.16 -4.68
C THR A 51 6.62 4.01 -5.68
N ARG A 52 7.69 3.68 -6.43
CA ARG A 52 7.65 2.71 -7.51
C ARG A 52 8.28 1.41 -7.06
N THR A 53 7.47 0.37 -6.95
CA THR A 53 7.89 -0.96 -6.51
C THR A 53 7.52 -2.00 -7.55
N VAL A 54 8.54 -2.63 -8.13
CA VAL A 54 8.41 -3.78 -9.02
C VAL A 54 7.90 -5.01 -8.25
N TRP A 55 7.03 -5.80 -8.87
CA TRP A 55 6.39 -6.95 -8.22
C TRP A 55 7.39 -7.94 -7.59
N TRP A 56 8.54 -8.17 -8.25
CA TRP A 56 9.56 -9.13 -7.81
C TRP A 56 10.38 -8.62 -6.60
N ALA A 57 10.27 -7.34 -6.23
CA ALA A 57 10.92 -6.81 -5.03
C ALA A 57 10.36 -7.49 -3.76
N ILE A 58 9.05 -7.76 -3.71
CA ILE A 58 8.39 -8.38 -2.56
C ILE A 58 8.99 -9.75 -2.22
N PRO A 59 9.00 -10.75 -3.13
CA PRO A 59 9.61 -12.04 -2.81
C PRO A 59 11.12 -11.94 -2.59
N THR A 60 11.83 -11.09 -3.33
CA THR A 60 13.29 -10.95 -3.20
C THR A 60 13.70 -10.44 -1.81
N ILE A 61 12.92 -9.53 -1.23
CA ILE A 61 13.20 -8.94 0.09
C ILE A 61 12.71 -9.86 1.21
N TRP A 62 11.47 -10.35 1.12
CA TRP A 62 10.82 -11.01 2.26
C TRP A 62 11.05 -12.52 2.34
N LEU A 63 11.28 -13.22 1.22
CA LEU A 63 11.57 -14.67 1.28
C LEU A 63 12.86 -14.98 2.05
N PRO A 64 13.99 -14.25 1.87
CA PRO A 64 15.18 -14.47 2.68
C PRO A 64 14.92 -14.27 4.18
N VAL A 65 14.10 -13.29 4.56
CA VAL A 65 13.72 -13.04 5.96
C VAL A 65 12.94 -14.23 6.53
N VAL A 66 11.95 -14.73 5.78
CA VAL A 66 11.17 -15.92 6.16
C VAL A 66 12.08 -17.14 6.31
N CYS A 67 12.96 -17.40 5.34
CA CYS A 67 13.92 -18.51 5.39
C CYS A 67 14.86 -18.40 6.59
N TYR A 68 15.34 -17.20 6.90
CA TYR A 68 16.18 -16.94 8.05
C TYR A 68 15.43 -17.23 9.36
N CYS A 69 14.22 -16.72 9.54
CA CYS A 69 13.41 -16.96 10.74
C CYS A 69 13.10 -18.45 10.94
N ILE A 70 12.75 -19.17 9.87
CA ILE A 70 12.53 -20.62 9.93
C ILE A 70 13.82 -21.36 10.31
N SER A 71 14.95 -21.01 9.68
CA SER A 71 16.25 -21.63 10.00
C SER A 71 16.65 -21.39 11.44
N MET A 72 16.42 -20.17 11.96
CA MET A 72 16.69 -19.84 13.36
C MET A 72 15.81 -20.63 14.32
N SER A 73 14.51 -20.79 14.01
CA SER A 73 13.61 -21.61 14.83
C SER A 73 14.09 -23.06 14.96
N VAL A 74 14.53 -23.66 13.86
CA VAL A 74 15.12 -25.02 13.88
C VAL A 74 16.42 -25.06 14.69
N ARG A 75 17.31 -24.06 14.54
CA ARG A 75 18.57 -23.97 15.32
C ARG A 75 18.33 -23.80 16.81
N MET A 76 17.19 -23.21 17.20
CA MET A 76 16.77 -23.07 18.60
C MET A 76 16.20 -24.37 19.20
N GLY A 77 16.16 -25.46 18.43
CA GLY A 77 15.75 -26.78 18.90
C GLY A 77 14.26 -27.08 18.73
N HIS A 78 13.49 -26.22 18.05
CA HIS A 78 12.10 -26.53 17.72
C HIS A 78 12.02 -27.72 16.76
N THR A 79 11.06 -28.61 17.03
CA THR A 79 10.73 -29.73 16.16
C THR A 79 10.10 -29.24 14.86
N LEU A 80 10.19 -30.04 13.79
CA LEU A 80 9.58 -29.70 12.50
C LEU A 80 8.07 -29.47 12.61
N LEU A 81 7.39 -30.19 13.51
CA LEU A 81 5.96 -30.02 13.74
C LEU A 81 5.67 -28.65 14.37
N GLU A 82 6.43 -28.24 15.38
CA GLU A 82 6.28 -26.91 16.00
C GLU A 82 6.52 -25.79 15.00
N VAL A 83 7.59 -25.88 14.20
CA VAL A 83 7.90 -24.88 13.16
C VAL A 83 6.77 -24.82 12.13
N ALA A 84 6.27 -25.98 11.67
CA ALA A 84 5.15 -26.04 10.74
C ALA A 84 3.87 -25.42 11.35
N SER A 85 3.56 -25.73 12.61
CA SER A 85 2.43 -25.14 13.33
C SER A 85 2.56 -23.61 13.47
N MET A 86 3.75 -23.10 13.78
CA MET A 86 4.01 -21.66 13.83
C MET A 86 3.80 -20.98 12.48
N VAL A 87 4.28 -21.59 11.38
CA VAL A 87 4.09 -21.07 10.02
C VAL A 87 2.60 -21.06 9.65
N VAL A 88 1.88 -22.16 9.88
CA VAL A 88 0.44 -22.25 9.59
C VAL A 88 -0.35 -21.22 10.41
N PHE A 89 -0.04 -21.08 11.69
CA PHE A 89 -0.65 -20.08 12.54
C PHE A 89 -0.32 -18.66 12.08
N GLY A 90 0.92 -18.40 11.67
CA GLY A 90 1.32 -17.12 11.09
C GLY A 90 0.55 -16.77 9.81
N ILE A 91 0.33 -17.73 8.92
CA ILE A 91 -0.52 -17.54 7.72
C ILE A 91 -1.96 -17.23 8.12
N PHE A 92 -2.50 -17.91 9.14
CA PHE A 92 -3.84 -17.63 9.65
C PHE A 92 -3.96 -16.22 10.24
N VAL A 93 -2.98 -15.79 11.05
CA VAL A 93 -2.94 -14.41 11.56
C VAL A 93 -2.81 -13.40 10.42
N TRP A 94 -1.99 -13.71 9.41
CA TRP A 94 -1.84 -12.87 8.22
C TRP A 94 -3.18 -12.66 7.50
N THR A 95 -3.99 -13.69 7.27
CA THR A 95 -5.28 -13.52 6.57
C THR A 95 -6.26 -12.64 7.36
N LEU A 96 -6.23 -12.71 8.70
CA LEU A 96 -7.01 -11.81 9.56
C LEU A 96 -6.50 -10.36 9.46
N LEU A 97 -5.19 -10.17 9.49
CA LEU A 97 -4.56 -8.85 9.33
C LEU A 97 -4.84 -8.25 7.95
N GLU A 98 -4.70 -9.04 6.89
CA GLU A 98 -5.01 -8.65 5.52
C GLU A 98 -6.44 -8.14 5.42
N TYR A 99 -7.40 -8.93 5.93
CA TYR A 99 -8.80 -8.53 5.94
C TYR A 99 -9.04 -7.25 6.74
N GLY A 100 -8.46 -7.14 7.94
CA GLY A 100 -8.63 -5.98 8.81
C GLY A 100 -8.04 -4.71 8.20
N LEU A 101 -6.80 -4.78 7.71
CA LEU A 101 -6.13 -3.67 7.04
C LEU A 101 -6.87 -3.27 5.78
N HIS A 102 -7.26 -4.22 4.93
CA HIS A 102 -7.95 -3.91 3.70
C HIS A 102 -9.30 -3.25 3.97
N ARG A 103 -10.11 -3.84 4.84
CA ARG A 103 -11.47 -3.35 5.10
C ARG A 103 -11.50 -2.03 5.89
N PHE A 104 -10.67 -1.88 6.92
CA PHE A 104 -10.80 -0.77 7.87
C PHE A 104 -9.79 0.35 7.65
N LEU A 105 -8.59 0.05 7.13
CA LEU A 105 -7.55 1.06 6.89
C LEU A 105 -7.50 1.48 5.41
N PHE A 106 -7.47 0.52 4.50
CA PHE A 106 -7.32 0.79 3.07
C PHE A 106 -8.63 1.24 2.38
N HIS A 107 -9.78 1.00 3.00
CA HIS A 107 -11.10 1.45 2.53
C HIS A 107 -11.74 2.46 3.50
N ILE A 108 -10.91 3.23 4.21
CA ILE A 108 -11.38 4.29 5.09
C ILE A 108 -11.94 5.46 4.28
N LYS A 109 -13.12 5.97 4.68
CA LYS A 109 -13.72 7.15 4.04
C LYS A 109 -13.10 8.41 4.60
N THR A 110 -12.52 9.22 3.72
CA THR A 110 -11.81 10.45 4.10
C THR A 110 -12.45 11.68 3.43
N LYS A 111 -12.32 12.84 4.09
CA LYS A 111 -12.89 14.12 3.61
C LYS A 111 -11.94 15.31 3.74
N THR A 112 -10.80 15.13 4.39
CA THR A 112 -9.88 16.23 4.70
C THR A 112 -8.60 16.09 3.89
N TYR A 113 -7.92 17.20 3.69
CA TYR A 113 -6.73 17.29 2.84
C TYR A 113 -5.70 16.18 3.12
N TRP A 114 -5.26 16.06 4.38
CA TRP A 114 -4.23 15.11 4.76
C TRP A 114 -4.73 13.67 4.73
N TRP A 115 -5.96 13.41 5.18
CA TRP A 115 -6.51 12.07 5.16
C TRP A 115 -6.74 11.54 3.73
N ASN A 116 -7.19 12.40 2.81
CA ASN A 116 -7.31 12.05 1.39
C ASN A 116 -5.94 11.75 0.78
N THR A 117 -4.93 12.56 1.11
CA THR A 117 -3.55 12.38 0.63
C THR A 117 -2.96 11.05 1.14
N ILE A 118 -3.13 10.74 2.42
CA ILE A 118 -2.66 9.48 3.02
C ILE A 118 -3.41 8.29 2.42
N HIS A 119 -4.73 8.36 2.31
CA HIS A 119 -5.53 7.27 1.71
C HIS A 119 -5.08 7.01 0.27
N TYR A 120 -4.81 8.06 -0.52
CA TYR A 120 -4.35 7.93 -1.90
C TYR A 120 -3.01 7.18 -2.01
N LEU A 121 -2.07 7.48 -1.10
CA LEU A 121 -0.77 6.80 -1.03
C LEU A 121 -0.87 5.34 -0.56
N LEU A 122 -1.81 5.03 0.34
CA LEU A 122 -1.97 3.68 0.89
C LEU A 122 -2.71 2.73 -0.06
N HIS A 123 -3.82 3.17 -0.65
CA HIS A 123 -4.68 2.32 -1.46
C HIS A 123 -5.47 3.05 -2.55
N GLY A 124 -5.73 4.34 -2.40
CA GLY A 124 -6.53 5.09 -3.38
C GLY A 124 -5.92 5.12 -4.78
N CYS A 125 -4.60 5.16 -4.92
CA CYS A 125 -3.97 5.05 -6.24
C CYS A 125 -4.24 3.71 -6.91
N HIS A 126 -4.30 2.61 -6.16
CA HIS A 126 -4.59 1.30 -6.72
C HIS A 126 -6.01 1.26 -7.30
N HIS A 127 -7.00 1.83 -6.60
CA HIS A 127 -8.36 1.98 -7.14
C HIS A 127 -8.41 2.88 -8.37
N LYS A 128 -7.67 3.99 -8.34
CA LYS A 128 -7.69 4.98 -9.41
C LYS A 128 -6.93 4.53 -10.66
N HIS A 129 -5.82 3.82 -10.51
CA HIS A 129 -4.92 3.36 -11.58
C HIS A 129 -4.61 1.87 -11.42
N PRO A 130 -5.60 0.98 -11.65
CA PRO A 130 -5.46 -0.45 -11.34
C PRO A 130 -4.42 -1.18 -12.18
N MET A 131 -4.01 -0.60 -13.32
CA MET A 131 -3.06 -1.20 -14.25
C MET A 131 -1.62 -0.62 -14.14
N ASP A 132 -1.35 0.24 -13.15
CA ASP A 132 0.01 0.69 -12.83
C ASP A 132 0.78 -0.43 -12.10
N GLY A 133 1.56 -1.19 -12.86
CA GLY A 133 2.31 -2.34 -12.35
C GLY A 133 3.41 -1.99 -11.34
N LEU A 134 3.81 -0.71 -11.22
CA LEU A 134 4.80 -0.26 -10.24
C LEU A 134 4.17 0.21 -8.92
N ARG A 135 2.85 0.30 -8.85
CA ARG A 135 2.11 0.79 -7.67
C ARG A 135 1.01 -0.16 -7.21
N LEU A 136 1.13 -1.43 -7.60
CA LEU A 136 0.21 -2.48 -7.22
C LEU A 136 0.61 -3.14 -5.90
N VAL A 137 1.91 -3.39 -5.70
CA VAL A 137 2.43 -3.98 -4.46
C VAL A 137 2.74 -2.90 -3.44
N PHE A 138 2.61 -3.24 -2.16
CA PHE A 138 2.90 -2.31 -1.08
C PHE A 138 4.42 -2.05 -0.99
N PRO A 139 4.90 -0.79 -1.04
CA PRO A 139 6.33 -0.50 -1.02
C PRO A 139 7.00 -0.99 0.27
N PRO A 140 8.19 -1.62 0.21
CA PRO A 140 8.88 -2.14 1.40
C PRO A 140 9.09 -1.11 2.51
N ALA A 141 9.36 0.15 2.14
CA ALA A 141 9.50 1.25 3.10
C ALA A 141 8.20 1.52 3.87
N ALA A 142 7.05 1.49 3.19
CA ALA A 142 5.75 1.62 3.83
C ALA A 142 5.42 0.37 4.67
N THR A 143 5.76 -0.83 4.18
CA THR A 143 5.60 -2.08 4.93
C THR A 143 6.35 -2.02 6.26
N ALA A 144 7.61 -1.55 6.26
CA ALA A 144 8.42 -1.46 7.47
C ALA A 144 7.77 -0.58 8.55
N ILE A 145 7.13 0.53 8.16
CA ILE A 145 6.40 1.42 9.08
C ILE A 145 5.16 0.70 9.66
N LEU A 146 4.39 -0.01 8.83
CA LEU A 146 3.21 -0.75 9.28
C LEU A 146 3.54 -1.95 10.17
N LEU A 147 4.75 -2.51 10.06
CA LEU A 147 5.18 -3.65 10.86
C LEU A 147 5.67 -3.27 12.27
N VAL A 148 6.02 -2.00 12.53
CA VAL A 148 6.49 -1.54 13.86
C VAL A 148 5.59 -1.98 15.03
N PRO A 149 4.25 -1.84 14.99
CA PRO A 149 3.39 -2.27 16.10
C PRO A 149 3.19 -3.79 16.21
N VAL A 150 3.69 -4.58 15.24
CA VAL A 150 3.56 -6.04 15.20
C VAL A 150 4.81 -6.74 15.76
N CYS A 151 5.94 -6.03 15.87
CA CYS A 151 7.20 -6.49 16.46
C CYS A 151 7.30 -6.09 17.94
#